data_AF-A0AAV7KCW7-F1
#
_entry.id   AF-A0AAV7KCW7-F1
#
_cell.length_a   1.000
_cell.length_b   1.000
_cell.length_c   1.000
_cell.angle_alpha   90.00
_cell.angle_beta   90.00
_cell.angle_gamma   90.00
#
_symmetry.space_group_name_H-M   'P 1'
#
loop_
_entity.id
_entity.type
_entity.pdbx_description
1 polymer ?
#
loop_
_entity_poly.entity_id
_entity_poly.type
_entity_poly.pdbx_seq_one_letter_code
_entity_poly.pdbx_strand_id
1 'polypeptide(L)'
;MDSKKRKASDASGNAKKRHAISMETKVAIIIKLDSGEKMVNVARAYNMDRSTISTIYKCKDRVMEHVKSTVPMLSTIISKKRGKLLEEMEKLLGLWMEHQWQRHVGLSLMLIH
;
A
#
# COMPACT_ATOMS: atom_id res chain seq x y z
N MET A 1 59.58 -2.37 1.38
CA MET A 1 58.24 -2.72 1.91
C MET A 1 57.79 -1.48 2.67
N ASP A 2 57.13 -0.57 1.96
CA ASP A 2 56.93 0.81 2.42
C ASP A 2 55.45 1.03 2.71
N SER A 3 55.10 0.86 3.99
CA SER A 3 53.74 0.97 4.51
C SER A 3 53.33 2.44 4.59
N LYS A 4 52.76 2.97 3.50
CA LYS A 4 52.12 4.30 3.45
C LYS A 4 50.81 4.30 4.27
N LYS A 5 50.91 4.66 5.55
CA LYS A 5 49.78 4.92 6.46
C LYS A 5 48.88 6.04 5.87
N ARG A 6 47.64 5.70 5.50
CA ARG A 6 46.63 6.70 5.09
C ARG A 6 45.87 7.20 6.33
N LYS A 7 45.84 8.53 6.49
CA LYS A 7 45.07 9.27 7.51
C LYS A 7 43.59 8.94 7.37
N ALA A 8 42.94 8.60 8.49
CA ALA A 8 41.50 8.62 8.61
C ALA A 8 41.03 10.08 8.59
N SER A 9 40.27 10.46 7.57
CA SER A 9 39.58 11.74 7.52
C SER A 9 38.27 11.61 8.30
N ASP A 10 38.13 12.45 9.32
CA ASP A 10 36.91 12.65 10.10
C ASP A 10 35.74 12.97 9.18
N ALA A 11 34.84 12.01 8.99
CA ALA A 11 33.57 12.23 8.33
C ALA A 11 32.61 12.78 9.39
N SER A 12 32.52 14.10 9.48
CA SER A 12 31.48 14.81 10.24
C SER A 12 30.12 14.38 9.69
N GLY A 13 29.56 13.33 10.31
CA GLY A 13 28.34 12.68 9.89
C GLY A 13 27.15 13.51 10.33
N ASN A 14 26.61 14.33 9.42
CA ASN A 14 25.26 14.85 9.60
C ASN A 14 24.30 13.66 9.43
N ALA A 15 24.05 12.93 10.53
CA ALA A 15 23.26 11.73 10.55
C ALA A 15 21.83 12.07 10.09
N LYS A 16 21.55 11.84 8.81
CA LYS A 16 20.23 12.07 8.21
C LYS A 16 19.21 11.28 9.03
N LYS A 17 18.33 12.01 9.73
CA LYS A 17 17.28 11.45 10.58
C LYS A 17 16.44 10.46 9.75
N ARG A 18 16.33 9.22 10.21
CA ARG A 18 15.61 8.16 9.48
C ARG A 18 14.13 8.52 9.39
N HIS A 19 13.65 8.85 8.19
CA HIS A 19 12.23 9.05 7.94
C HIS A 19 11.53 7.68 7.83
N ALA A 20 10.52 7.43 8.66
CA ALA A 20 9.73 6.22 8.56
C ALA A 20 8.80 6.31 7.33
N ILE A 21 8.78 5.28 6.49
CA ILE A 21 7.91 5.20 5.31
C ILE A 21 6.79 4.21 5.63
N SER A 22 5.53 4.64 5.46
CA SER A 22 4.37 3.78 5.71
C SER A 22 4.32 2.60 4.74
N MET A 23 3.61 1.53 5.13
CA MET A 23 3.46 0.35 4.29
C MET A 23 2.69 0.66 3.00
N GLU A 24 1.64 1.49 3.10
CA GLU A 24 0.82 1.92 1.97
C GLU A 24 1.65 2.64 0.90
N THR A 25 2.54 3.54 1.30
CA THR A 25 3.43 4.24 0.36
C THR A 25 4.38 3.27 -0.34
N LYS A 26 4.90 2.24 0.36
CA LYS A 26 5.74 1.22 -0.28
C LYS A 26 4.97 0.42 -1.34
N VAL A 27 3.72 0.05 -1.05
CA VAL A 27 2.84 -0.65 -2.00
C VAL A 27 2.55 0.22 -3.21
N ALA A 28 2.19 1.50 -3.00
CA ALA A 28 1.92 2.43 -4.08
C ALA A 28 3.14 2.68 -4.98
N ILE A 29 4.34 2.71 -4.41
CA ILE A 29 5.61 2.77 -5.17
C ILE A 29 5.79 1.51 -6.02
N ILE A 30 5.56 0.31 -5.44
CA ILE A 30 5.68 -0.96 -6.14
C ILE A 30 4.71 -1.01 -7.34
N ILE A 31 3.45 -0.63 -7.14
CA ILE A 31 2.43 -0.64 -8.21
C ILE A 31 2.83 0.28 -9.37
N LYS A 32 3.31 1.50 -9.07
CA LYS A 32 3.79 2.44 -10.10
C LYS A 32 4.98 1.89 -10.89
N LEU A 33 5.93 1.26 -10.22
CA LEU A 33 7.08 0.64 -10.90
C LEU A 33 6.68 -0.58 -11.74
N ASP A 34 5.74 -1.40 -11.27
CA ASP A 34 5.20 -2.54 -12.00
C ASP A 34 4.42 -2.11 -13.25
N SER A 35 3.72 -0.97 -13.18
CA SER A 35 3.05 -0.35 -14.33
C SER A 35 4.00 0.25 -15.38
N GLY A 36 5.32 0.14 -15.18
CA GLY A 36 6.34 0.60 -16.12
C GLY A 36 6.78 2.05 -15.93
N GLU A 37 6.39 2.70 -14.83
CA GLU A 37 6.84 4.07 -14.54
C GLU A 37 8.34 4.10 -14.22
N LYS A 38 9.06 5.10 -14.74
CA LYS A 38 10.51 5.24 -14.49
C LYS A 38 10.77 5.55 -13.02
N MET A 39 11.75 4.86 -12.42
CA MET A 39 12.17 5.09 -11.01
C MET A 39 12.47 6.55 -10.67
N VAL A 40 12.99 7.32 -11.63
CA VAL A 40 13.30 8.75 -11.44
C VAL A 40 12.03 9.58 -11.26
N ASN A 41 10.96 9.26 -11.99
CA ASN A 41 9.67 9.95 -11.89
C ASN A 41 9.00 9.62 -10.56
N VAL A 42 9.01 8.33 -10.18
CA VAL A 42 8.49 7.87 -8.88
C VAL A 42 9.26 8.52 -7.72
N ALA A 43 10.59 8.56 -7.78
CA ALA A 43 11.43 9.22 -6.77
C ALA A 43 11.08 10.71 -6.61
N ARG A 44 10.87 11.42 -7.72
CA ARG A 44 10.43 12.84 -7.69
C ARG A 44 9.03 12.99 -7.11
N ALA A 45 8.09 12.13 -7.50
CA ALA A 45 6.70 12.19 -7.05
C ALA A 45 6.57 11.99 -5.53
N TYR A 46 7.38 11.11 -4.94
CA TYR A 46 7.37 10.85 -3.50
C TYR A 46 8.45 11.65 -2.73
N ASN A 47 9.20 12.53 -3.39
CA ASN A 47 10.33 13.27 -2.81
C ASN A 47 11.35 12.37 -2.08
N MET A 48 11.62 11.19 -2.64
CA MET A 48 12.51 10.19 -2.08
C MET A 48 13.80 10.05 -2.88
N ASP A 49 14.86 9.60 -2.21
CA ASP A 49 16.09 9.26 -2.92
C ASP A 49 15.90 8.02 -3.79
N ARG A 50 16.55 8.00 -4.96
CA ARG A 50 16.51 6.85 -5.88
C ARG A 50 16.94 5.54 -5.22
N SER A 51 17.92 5.59 -4.30
CA SER A 51 18.38 4.42 -3.55
C SER A 51 17.28 3.86 -2.62
N THR A 52 16.43 4.74 -2.09
CA THR A 52 15.29 4.35 -1.25
C THR A 52 14.24 3.63 -2.10
N ILE A 53 13.89 4.20 -3.26
CA ILE A 53 12.95 3.56 -4.21
C ILE A 53 13.49 2.21 -4.70
N SER A 54 14.78 2.11 -5.02
CA SER A 54 15.41 0.86 -5.43
C SER A 54 15.36 -0.20 -4.32
N THR A 55 15.66 0.19 -3.07
CA THR A 55 15.56 -0.72 -1.92
C THR A 55 14.13 -1.21 -1.70
N ILE A 56 13.13 -0.33 -1.83
CA ILE A 56 11.71 -0.70 -1.73
C ILE A 56 11.36 -1.71 -2.82
N TYR A 57 11.77 -1.48 -4.07
CA TYR A 57 11.47 -2.38 -5.18
C TYR A 57 12.17 -3.74 -5.04
N LYS A 58 13.42 -3.77 -4.56
CA LYS A 58 14.11 -5.03 -4.21
C LYS A 58 13.41 -5.81 -3.11
N CYS A 59 12.74 -5.12 -2.19
CA CYS A 59 11.97 -5.71 -1.11
C CYS A 59 10.50 -5.97 -1.49
N LYS A 60 10.14 -5.91 -2.78
CA LYS A 60 8.76 -6.02 -3.27
C LYS A 60 8.05 -7.26 -2.74
N ASP A 61 8.65 -8.43 -2.85
CA ASP A 61 8.00 -9.69 -2.45
C ASP A 61 7.64 -9.70 -0.96
N ARG A 62 8.57 -9.27 -0.10
CA ARG A 62 8.36 -9.17 1.35
C ARG A 62 7.26 -8.17 1.71
N VAL A 63 7.22 -7.03 1.01
CA VAL A 63 6.18 -6.01 1.21
C VAL A 63 4.81 -6.56 0.79
N MET A 64 4.72 -7.21 -0.37
CA MET A 64 3.48 -7.76 -0.89
C MET A 64 2.99 -8.96 -0.09
N GLU A 65 3.89 -9.82 0.40
CA GLU A 65 3.56 -10.93 1.31
C GLU A 65 2.96 -10.41 2.62
N HIS A 66 3.57 -9.39 3.23
CA HIS A 66 3.03 -8.79 4.44
C HIS A 66 1.63 -8.21 4.24
N VAL A 67 1.39 -7.52 3.11
CA VAL A 67 0.06 -7.02 2.75
C VAL A 67 -0.94 -8.17 2.57
N LYS A 68 -0.55 -9.22 1.84
CA LYS A 68 -1.39 -10.42 1.64
C LYS A 68 -1.69 -11.16 2.93
N SER A 69 -0.83 -11.11 3.94
CA SER A 69 -1.12 -11.66 5.27
C SER A 69 -2.09 -10.78 6.06
N THR A 70 -1.98 -9.46 5.89
CA THR A 70 -2.76 -8.47 6.65
C THR A 70 -4.19 -8.28 6.11
N VAL A 71 -4.39 -8.33 4.78
CA VAL A 71 -5.71 -8.13 4.15
C VAL A 71 -6.74 -9.19 4.57
N PRO A 72 -6.43 -10.51 4.55
CA PRO A 72 -7.32 -11.55 5.09
C PRO A 72 -7.61 -11.36 6.57
N MET A 73 -6.65 -10.87 7.36
CA MET A 73 -6.85 -10.58 8.78
C MET A 73 -7.88 -9.46 8.96
N LEU A 74 -7.77 -8.35 8.22
CA LEU A 74 -8.75 -7.26 8.27
C LEU A 74 -10.12 -7.70 7.77
N SER A 75 -10.18 -8.42 6.64
CA SER A 75 -11.43 -8.99 6.11
C SER A 75 -12.10 -9.92 7.12
N THR A 76 -11.33 -10.81 7.75
CA THR A 76 -11.82 -11.71 8.79
C THR A 76 -12.30 -10.95 10.03
N ILE A 77 -11.60 -9.89 10.45
CA ILE A 77 -12.03 -9.05 11.57
C ILE A 77 -13.34 -8.32 11.23
N ILE A 78 -13.47 -7.79 10.01
CA ILE A 78 -14.69 -7.13 9.55
C ILE A 78 -15.84 -8.15 9.53
N SER A 79 -15.67 -9.31 8.91
CA SER A 79 -16.69 -10.36 8.87
C SER A 79 -17.05 -10.90 10.26
N LYS A 80 -16.09 -11.05 11.18
CA LYS A 80 -16.38 -11.44 12.58
C LYS A 80 -17.14 -10.36 13.36
N LYS A 81 -16.91 -9.08 13.06
CA LYS A 81 -17.63 -7.96 13.67
C LYS A 81 -19.02 -7.75 13.05
N ARG A 82 -19.24 -8.19 11.80
CA ARG A 82 -20.57 -8.20 11.17
C ARG A 82 -21.45 -9.20 11.93
N GLY A 83 -22.39 -8.68 12.71
CA GLY A 83 -23.40 -9.51 13.36
C GLY A 83 -24.32 -10.16 12.32
N LYS A 84 -24.98 -11.26 12.69
CA LYS A 84 -25.89 -12.04 11.83
C LYS A 84 -26.96 -11.18 11.15
N LEU A 85 -27.49 -10.17 11.86
CA LEU A 85 -28.49 -9.23 11.32
C LEU A 85 -27.93 -8.37 10.17
N LEU A 86 -26.68 -7.91 10.29
CA LEU A 86 -26.06 -7.07 9.29
C LEU A 86 -25.75 -7.86 8.01
N GLU A 87 -25.31 -9.12 8.15
CA GLU A 87 -25.06 -10.00 7.00
C GLU A 87 -26.34 -10.29 6.22
N GLU A 88 -27.45 -10.56 6.91
CA GLU A 88 -28.75 -10.79 6.27
C GLU A 88 -29.27 -9.52 5.57
N MET A 89 -29.09 -8.35 6.19
CA MET A 89 -29.39 -7.07 5.55
C MET A 89 -28.54 -6.83 4.29
N GLU A 90 -27.23 -7.08 4.34
CA GLU A 90 -26.32 -6.93 3.19
C GLU A 90 -26.67 -7.89 2.04
N LYS A 91 -27.05 -9.14 2.34
CA LYS A 91 -27.55 -10.10 1.33
C LYS A 91 -28.82 -9.58 0.66
N LEU A 92 -29.80 -9.12 1.43
CA LEU A 92 -31.06 -8.59 0.91
C LEU A 92 -30.83 -7.32 0.07
N LEU A 93 -29.94 -6.43 0.50
CA LEU A 93 -29.50 -5.26 -0.25
C LEU A 93 -28.81 -5.65 -1.56
N GLY A 94 -27.97 -6.68 -1.55
CA GLY A 94 -27.32 -7.21 -2.76
C GLY A 94 -28.33 -7.69 -3.79
N LEU A 95 -29.27 -8.53 -3.37
CA LEU A 95 -30.37 -9.02 -4.22
C LEU A 95 -31.24 -7.87 -4.73
N TRP A 96 -31.53 -6.89 -3.87
CA TRP A 96 -32.31 -5.72 -4.26
C TRP A 96 -31.58 -4.86 -5.30
N MET A 97 -30.28 -4.61 -5.14
CA MET A 97 -29.46 -3.88 -6.11
C MET A 97 -29.40 -4.58 -7.46
N GLU A 98 -29.22 -5.91 -7.48
CA GLU A 98 -29.24 -6.70 -8.71
C GLU A 98 -30.60 -6.62 -9.43
N HIS A 99 -31.68 -6.62 -8.65
CA HIS A 99 -33.03 -6.42 -9.18
C HIS A 99 -33.30 -4.98 -9.65
N GLN A 100 -32.67 -3.96 -9.05
CA GLN A 100 -32.73 -2.58 -9.56
C GLN A 100 -31.91 -2.41 -10.84
N TRP A 101 -30.75 -3.08 -10.93
CA TRP A 101 -29.87 -3.08 -12.10
C TRP A 101 -30.58 -3.63 -13.34
N GLN A 102 -31.30 -4.76 -13.20
CA GLN A 102 -32.12 -5.33 -14.29
C GLN A 102 -33.25 -4.39 -14.74
N ARG A 103 -33.67 -3.45 -13.89
CA ARG A 103 -34.75 -2.50 -14.15
C ARG A 103 -34.25 -1.12 -14.62
N HIS A 104 -32.94 -0.96 -14.83
CA HIS A 104 -32.31 0.30 -15.23
C HIS A 104 -32.68 1.50 -14.32
N VAL A 105 -32.97 1.24 -13.04
CA VAL A 105 -33.28 2.30 -12.08
C VAL A 105 -31.97 2.78 -11.45
N GLY A 106 -31.73 4.10 -11.50
CA GLY A 106 -30.55 4.70 -10.87
C GLY A 106 -30.54 4.45 -9.37
N LEU A 107 -29.51 3.74 -8.88
CA LEU A 107 -29.32 3.49 -7.46
C LEU A 107 -28.94 4.79 -6.75
N SER A 108 -29.89 5.38 -6.02
CA SER A 108 -29.66 6.50 -5.11
C SER A 108 -29.83 6.05 -3.67
N LEU A 109 -29.02 6.59 -2.75
CA LEU A 109 -29.08 6.31 -1.31
C LEU A 109 -30.48 6.61 -0.73
N MET A 110 -31.24 7.51 -1.35
CA MET A 110 -32.60 7.86 -0.94
C MET A 110 -33.64 6.75 -1.13
N LEU A 111 -33.31 5.70 -1.90
CA LEU A 111 -34.23 4.60 -2.20
C LEU A 111 -34.14 3.47 -1.15
N ILE A 112 -33.18 3.57 -0.21
CA ILE A 112 -33.03 2.68 0.94
C ILE A 112 -33.81 3.34 2.10
N HIS A 113 -35.04 2.88 2.36
CA HIS A 113 -35.90 3.33 3.46
C HIS A 113 -36.02 2.27 4.54
#